data_AF-A0A5N5WVE9-F1
#
_entry.id   AF-A0A5N5WVE9-F1
#
_cell.length_a   1.000
_cell.length_b   1.000
_cell.length_c   1.000
_cell.angle_alpha   90.00
_cell.angle_beta   90.00
_cell.angle_gamma   90.00
#
_symmetry.space_group_name_H-M   'P 1'
#
loop_
_entity.id
_entity.type
_entity.pdbx_description
1 polymer ?
#
loop_
_entity_poly.entity_id
_entity_poly.type
_entity_poly.pdbx_seq_one_letter_code
_entity_poly.pdbx_strand_id
1 'polypeptide(L)'
;MTATKNYAGIICVRISLEFAESPLFPGALLLMSCWYKASELAVRVAIVYCRNTVANGFGGMLAAGILSGLEGKGGLAGWRWLFIIEGAGTMVAGLLAVFLLPDFPRSGQRKWLTEQEQTGLKDAVSDPKVWALVLLQAY
;
A
#
# COMPACT_ATOMS: atom_id res chain seq x y z
N MET A 1 -8.10 5.55 -17.32
CA MET A 1 -9.57 5.62 -17.12
C MET A 1 -10.18 6.88 -17.73
N THR A 2 -9.47 8.01 -17.70
CA THR A 2 -9.99 9.22 -18.32
C THR A 2 -10.01 9.19 -19.85
N ALA A 3 -9.10 8.45 -20.50
CA ALA A 3 -9.06 8.37 -21.97
C ALA A 3 -10.01 7.33 -22.58
N THR A 4 -10.61 6.43 -21.78
CA THR A 4 -11.46 5.34 -22.28
C THR A 4 -12.86 5.84 -22.58
N LYS A 5 -13.37 5.50 -23.79
CA LYS A 5 -14.72 5.90 -24.25
C LYS A 5 -15.77 4.79 -24.11
N ASN A 6 -15.34 3.55 -23.83
CA ASN A 6 -16.20 2.37 -23.78
C ASN A 6 -16.20 1.74 -22.38
N TYR A 7 -17.34 1.17 -21.97
CA TYR A 7 -17.50 0.52 -20.66
C TYR A 7 -16.49 -0.61 -20.43
N ALA A 8 -16.29 -1.47 -21.44
CA ALA A 8 -15.27 -2.52 -21.39
C ALA A 8 -13.86 -1.95 -21.15
N GLY A 9 -13.52 -0.81 -21.75
CA GLY A 9 -12.23 -0.16 -21.55
C GLY A 9 -12.03 0.34 -20.12
N ILE A 10 -13.09 0.82 -19.47
CA ILE A 10 -13.04 1.25 -18.05
C ILE A 10 -12.73 0.05 -17.16
N ILE A 11 -13.39 -1.09 -17.40
CA ILE A 11 -13.17 -2.33 -16.64
C ILE A 11 -11.75 -2.86 -16.84
N CYS A 12 -11.26 -2.94 -18.08
CA CYS A 12 -9.90 -3.39 -18.37
C CYS A 12 -8.87 -2.55 -17.59
N VAL A 13 -9.00 -1.22 -17.61
CA VAL A 13 -8.06 -0.35 -16.91
C VAL A 13 -8.17 -0.49 -15.39
N ARG A 14 -9.35 -0.79 -14.83
CA ARG A 14 -9.50 -1.08 -13.40
C ARG A 14 -8.74 -2.32 -12.98
N ILE A 15 -8.97 -3.42 -13.69
CA ILE A 15 -8.31 -4.69 -13.39
C ILE A 15 -6.79 -4.55 -13.53
N SER A 16 -6.32 -3.88 -14.58
CA SER A 16 -4.88 -3.66 -14.77
C SER A 16 -4.26 -2.79 -13.66
N LEU A 17 -4.99 -1.77 -13.19
CA LEU A 17 -4.52 -0.90 -12.11
C LEU A 17 -4.49 -1.65 -10.78
N GLU A 18 -5.54 -2.41 -10.47
CA GLU A 18 -5.60 -3.22 -9.24
C GLU A 18 -4.52 -4.30 -9.23
N PHE A 19 -4.25 -4.93 -10.37
CA PHE A 19 -3.15 -5.87 -10.51
C PHE A 19 -1.80 -5.21 -10.20
N ALA A 20 -1.58 -4.01 -10.73
CA ALA A 20 -0.36 -3.24 -10.48
C ALA A 20 -0.23 -2.79 -9.00
N GLU A 21 -1.34 -2.54 -8.31
CA GLU A 21 -1.35 -2.13 -6.91
C GLU A 21 -1.25 -3.31 -5.93
N SER A 22 -1.69 -4.51 -6.32
CA SER A 22 -1.71 -5.69 -5.44
C SER A 22 -0.39 -6.03 -4.70
N PRO A 23 0.81 -5.88 -5.29
CA PRO A 23 2.05 -6.19 -4.58
C PRO A 23 2.51 -5.07 -3.62
N LEU A 24 1.91 -3.87 -3.64
CA LEU A 24 2.40 -2.73 -2.84
C LEU A 24 2.40 -3.04 -1.34
N PHE A 25 1.31 -3.60 -0.83
CA PHE A 25 1.17 -3.90 0.59
C PHE A 25 2.09 -5.04 1.07
N PRO A 26 2.06 -6.26 0.46
CA PRO A 26 2.99 -7.32 0.84
C PRO A 26 4.46 -6.96 0.55
N GLY A 27 4.73 -6.19 -0.50
CA GLY A 27 6.07 -5.70 -0.83
C GLY A 27 6.61 -4.73 0.21
N ALA A 28 5.79 -3.79 0.69
CA ALA A 28 6.16 -2.89 1.78
C ALA A 28 6.41 -3.64 3.09
N LEU A 29 5.58 -4.62 3.43
CA LEU A 29 5.78 -5.47 4.61
C LEU A 29 7.07 -6.29 4.52
N LEU A 30 7.40 -6.83 3.35
CA LEU A 30 8.65 -7.56 3.12
C LEU A 30 9.87 -6.64 3.28
N LEU A 31 9.84 -5.45 2.67
CA LEU A 31 10.88 -4.43 2.80
C LEU A 31 11.13 -4.07 4.27
N MET A 32 10.06 -3.81 5.02
CA MET A 32 10.14 -3.48 6.44
C MET A 32 10.68 -4.64 7.27
N SER A 33 10.28 -5.88 6.95
CA SER A 33 10.77 -7.09 7.63
C SER A 33 12.25 -7.36 7.36
N CYS A 34 12.80 -6.90 6.23
CA CYS A 34 14.23 -7.01 5.94
C CYS A 34 15.09 -5.98 6.68
N TRP A 35 14.52 -4.82 7.04
CA TRP A 35 15.25 -3.71 7.65
C TRP A 35 15.02 -3.55 9.16
N TYR A 36 13.94 -4.11 9.72
CA TYR A 36 13.54 -3.89 11.12
C TYR A 36 13.26 -5.18 11.90
N LYS A 37 13.52 -5.14 13.21
CA LYS A 37 13.17 -6.18 14.18
C LYS A 37 11.66 -6.31 14.38
N ALA A 38 11.19 -7.51 14.74
CA ALA A 38 9.78 -7.78 15.04
C ALA A 38 9.20 -6.86 16.13
N SER A 39 10.01 -6.48 17.14
CA SER A 39 9.60 -5.57 18.22
C SER A 39 9.42 -4.11 17.76
N GLU A 40 10.12 -3.68 16.71
CA GLU A 40 10.04 -2.32 16.15
C GLU A 40 9.07 -2.24 14.97
N LEU A 41 8.75 -3.39 14.36
CA LEU A 41 7.85 -3.51 13.21
C LEU A 41 6.43 -3.04 13.57
N ALA A 42 5.90 -3.44 14.73
CA ALA A 42 4.53 -3.16 15.14
C ALA A 42 4.22 -1.65 15.19
N VAL A 43 5.12 -0.86 15.79
CA VAL A 43 4.96 0.60 15.88
C VAL A 43 5.03 1.25 14.50
N ARG A 44 5.91 0.78 13.63
CA ARG A 44 6.07 1.33 12.27
C ARG A 44 4.89 0.98 11.37
N VAL A 45 4.34 -0.24 11.48
CA VAL A 45 3.12 -0.64 10.79
C VAL A 45 1.93 0.19 11.28
N ALA A 46 1.84 0.48 12.59
CA ALA A 46 0.82 1.37 13.12
C ALA A 46 0.89 2.78 12.51
N ILE A 47 2.10 3.34 12.33
CA ILE A 47 2.28 4.64 11.65
C ILE A 47 1.81 4.59 10.19
N VAL A 48 2.10 3.51 9.47
CA VAL A 48 1.61 3.31 8.09
C VAL A 48 0.08 3.23 8.06
N TYR A 49 -0.52 2.57 9.05
CA TYR A 49 -1.98 2.48 9.17
C TYR A 49 -2.62 3.84 9.49
N CYS A 50 -2.03 4.63 10.40
CA CYS A 50 -2.45 6.00 10.66
C CYS A 50 -2.37 6.87 9.39
N ARG A 51 -1.32 6.73 8.59
CA ARG A 51 -1.22 7.40 7.29
C ARG A 51 -2.38 7.02 6.37
N ASN A 52 -2.75 5.74 6.34
CA ASN A 52 -3.88 5.26 5.53
C ASN A 52 -5.20 5.90 5.99
N THR A 53 -5.47 5.96 7.30
CA THR A 53 -6.66 6.62 7.85
C THR A 53 -6.70 8.11 7.51
N VAL A 54 -5.57 8.79 7.66
CA VAL A 54 -5.43 10.21 7.30
C VAL A 54 -5.71 10.40 5.81
N ALA A 55 -5.06 9.64 4.93
CA ALA A 55 -5.26 9.72 3.48
C ALA A 55 -6.73 9.51 3.07
N ASN A 56 -7.42 8.53 3.67
CA ASN A 56 -8.85 8.30 3.43
C ASN A 56 -9.72 9.50 3.86
N GLY A 57 -9.42 10.10 5.01
CA GLY A 57 -10.12 11.30 5.49
C GLY A 57 -9.91 12.51 4.57
N PHE A 58 -8.70 12.69 4.04
CA PHE A 58 -8.38 13.78 3.12
C PHE A 58 -8.88 13.53 1.69
N GLY A 59 -8.95 12.27 1.25
CA GLY A 59 -9.38 11.91 -0.11
C GLY A 59 -10.78 12.40 -0.46
N GLY A 60 -11.73 12.32 0.49
CA GLY A 60 -13.08 12.85 0.31
C GLY A 60 -13.12 14.38 0.19
N MET A 61 -12.31 15.09 0.97
CA MET A 61 -12.23 16.54 0.92
C MET A 61 -11.56 17.03 -0.37
N LEU A 62 -10.53 16.32 -0.83
CA LEU A 62 -9.84 16.58 -2.09
C LEU A 62 -10.76 16.32 -3.28
N ALA A 63 -11.54 15.23 -3.24
CA ALA A 63 -12.57 14.94 -4.24
C ALA A 63 -13.64 16.04 -4.31
N ALA A 64 -14.15 16.51 -3.16
CA ALA A 64 -15.12 17.60 -3.12
C ALA A 64 -14.56 18.89 -3.74
N GLY A 65 -13.33 19.28 -3.40
CA GLY A 65 -12.68 20.47 -3.97
C GLY A 65 -12.48 20.38 -5.48
N ILE A 66 -12.13 19.20 -6.00
CA ILE A 66 -11.94 18.98 -7.44
C ILE A 66 -13.29 19.02 -8.16
N LEU A 67 -14.30 18.33 -7.65
CA LEU A 67 -15.62 18.33 -8.29
C LEU A 67 -16.22 19.74 -8.32
N SER A 68 -16.15 20.49 -7.23
CA SER A 68 -16.68 21.87 -7.20
C SER A 68 -15.88 22.87 -8.05
N GLY A 69 -14.57 22.68 -8.24
CA GLY A 69 -13.69 23.66 -8.89
C GLY A 69 -13.31 23.37 -10.35
N LEU A 70 -13.44 22.11 -10.79
CA LEU A 70 -12.95 21.63 -12.10
C LEU A 70 -14.03 20.91 -12.92
N GLU A 71 -15.28 20.85 -12.46
CA GLU A 71 -16.38 20.32 -13.26
C GLU A 71 -16.60 21.16 -14.53
N GLY A 72 -16.55 20.51 -15.69
CA GLY A 72 -16.71 21.15 -17.01
C GLY A 72 -15.47 21.88 -17.53
N LYS A 73 -14.41 22.06 -16.71
CA LYS A 73 -13.16 22.68 -17.19
C LYS A 73 -12.46 21.77 -18.19
N GLY A 74 -12.09 22.33 -19.35
CA GLY A 74 -11.46 21.57 -20.44
C GLY A 74 -12.37 20.55 -21.13
N GLY A 75 -13.70 20.65 -20.97
CA GLY A 75 -14.66 19.71 -21.57
C GLY A 75 -14.68 18.33 -20.92
N LEU A 76 -14.10 18.19 -19.73
CA LEU A 76 -14.01 16.94 -18.97
C LEU A 76 -14.89 17.01 -17.72
N ALA A 77 -15.50 15.88 -17.37
CA ALA A 77 -16.22 15.74 -16.10
C ALA A 77 -15.26 15.76 -14.91
N GLY A 78 -15.70 16.29 -13.77
CA GLY A 78 -14.88 16.44 -12.55
C GLY A 78 -14.25 15.12 -12.06
N TRP A 79 -14.95 14.00 -12.21
CA TRP A 79 -14.41 12.68 -11.86
C TRP A 79 -13.20 12.26 -12.71
N ARG A 80 -13.09 12.75 -13.96
CA ARG A 80 -11.91 12.50 -14.81
C ARG A 80 -10.72 13.31 -14.29
N TRP A 81 -10.94 14.57 -13.91
CA TRP A 81 -9.91 15.40 -13.29
C TRP A 81 -9.37 14.79 -12.00
N LEU A 82 -10.23 14.19 -11.19
CA LEU A 82 -9.83 13.48 -9.98
C LEU A 82 -8.81 12.37 -10.29
N PHE A 83 -9.10 11.48 -11.25
CA PHE A 83 -8.15 10.42 -11.63
C PHE A 83 -6.84 10.94 -12.22
N ILE A 84 -6.86 12.08 -12.91
CA ILE A 84 -5.65 12.69 -13.47
C ILE A 84 -4.77 13.25 -12.37
N ILE A 85 -5.35 14.02 -11.44
CA ILE A 85 -4.62 14.66 -10.35
C ILE A 85 -4.06 13.60 -9.38
N GLU A 86 -4.90 12.65 -8.98
CA GLU A 86 -4.50 11.57 -8.08
C GLU A 86 -3.43 10.68 -8.72
N GLY A 87 -3.63 10.27 -9.99
CA GLY A 87 -2.67 9.45 -10.72
C GLY A 87 -1.34 10.17 -10.99
N ALA A 88 -1.35 11.48 -11.22
CA ALA A 88 -0.12 12.27 -11.35
C ALA A 88 0.64 12.35 -10.01
N GLY A 89 -0.08 12.56 -8.90
CA GLY A 89 0.50 12.58 -7.57
C GLY A 89 1.20 11.28 -7.20
N THR A 90 0.56 10.12 -7.46
CA THR A 90 1.14 8.81 -7.20
C THR A 90 2.33 8.49 -8.10
N MET A 91 2.30 8.93 -9.37
CA MET A 91 3.44 8.79 -10.29
C MET A 91 4.68 9.52 -9.78
N VAL A 92 4.51 10.77 -9.32
CA VAL A 92 5.61 11.56 -8.72
C VAL A 92 6.10 10.91 -7.44
N ALA A 93 5.20 10.47 -6.55
CA ALA A 93 5.58 9.78 -5.33
C ALA A 93 6.33 8.46 -5.61
N GLY A 94 5.93 7.72 -6.64
CA GLY A 94 6.61 6.50 -7.08
C GLY A 94 8.01 6.76 -7.62
N LEU A 95 8.18 7.82 -8.44
CA LEU A 95 9.50 8.24 -8.91
C LEU A 95 10.40 8.66 -7.75
N LEU A 96 9.87 9.45 -6.81
CA LEU A 96 10.60 9.84 -5.61
C LEU A 96 10.97 8.62 -4.77
N ALA A 97 10.08 7.63 -4.64
CA ALA A 97 10.36 6.40 -3.91
C ALA A 97 11.52 5.63 -4.52
N VAL A 98 11.66 5.57 -5.85
CA VAL A 98 12.82 4.92 -6.51
C VAL A 98 14.13 5.62 -6.17
N PHE A 99 14.14 6.95 -6.02
CA PHE A 99 15.34 7.70 -5.64
C PHE A 99 15.61 7.70 -4.13
N LEU A 100 14.57 7.66 -3.29
CA LEU A 100 14.69 7.71 -1.84
C LEU A 100 14.96 6.35 -1.21
N LEU A 101 14.54 5.23 -1.83
CA LEU A 101 14.81 3.90 -1.30
C LEU A 101 16.31 3.61 -1.45
N PRO A 102 17.06 3.47 -0.35
CA PRO A 102 18.44 3.01 -0.42
C PRO A 102 18.46 1.55 -0.88
N ASP A 103 19.51 1.16 -1.63
CA ASP A 103 19.72 -0.21 -2.08
C ASP A 103 19.55 -1.22 -0.93
N PHE A 104 18.85 -2.32 -1.22
CA PHE A 104 18.67 -3.44 -0.30
C PHE A 104 20.01 -3.83 0.34
N PRO A 105 20.07 -4.08 1.67
CA PRO A 105 21.22 -4.71 2.32
C PRO A 105 21.24 -6.20 1.94
N ARG A 106 21.55 -6.47 0.67
CA ARG A 106 21.84 -7.80 0.13
C ARG A 106 23.35 -8.08 0.10
N SER A 107 24.19 -7.23 0.72
CA SER A 107 25.52 -7.67 1.14
C SER A 107 25.36 -8.50 2.40
N GLY A 108 25.50 -9.82 2.25
CA GLY A 108 25.15 -10.80 3.27
C GLY A 108 25.74 -10.54 4.65
N GLN A 109 24.89 -10.62 5.66
CA GLN A 109 25.16 -11.23 6.98
C GLN A 109 23.88 -11.12 7.81
N ARG A 110 23.04 -12.18 7.81
CA ARG A 110 22.08 -12.37 8.91
C ARG A 110 22.88 -12.72 10.16
N LYS A 111 23.39 -11.70 10.86
CA LYS A 111 24.22 -11.86 12.07
C LYS A 111 23.43 -11.64 13.37
N TRP A 112 22.09 -11.72 13.31
CA TRP A 112 21.27 -11.18 14.40
C TRP A 112 20.03 -12.00 14.75
N LEU A 113 20.01 -13.30 14.42
CA LEU A 113 19.04 -14.22 15.04
C LEU A 113 19.84 -15.31 15.73
N THR A 114 19.89 -15.26 17.06
CA THR A 114 20.40 -16.35 17.89
C THR A 114 19.47 -17.55 17.72
N GLU A 115 20.00 -18.78 17.69
CA GLU A 115 19.23 -20.01 17.44
C GLU A 115 17.98 -20.15 18.34
N GLN A 116 18.01 -19.54 19.53
CA GLN A 116 16.90 -19.56 20.49
C GLN A 116 15.64 -18.81 20.02
N GLU A 117 15.75 -17.72 19.25
CA GLU A 117 14.57 -17.00 18.74
C GLU A 117 13.91 -17.72 17.57
N GLN A 118 14.68 -18.52 16.82
CA GLN A 118 14.13 -19.34 15.73
C GLN A 118 13.30 -20.52 16.25
N THR A 119 13.63 -21.08 17.40
CA THR A 119 12.86 -22.17 18.01
C THR A 119 11.54 -21.65 18.58
N GLY A 120 11.56 -20.52 19.31
CA GLY A 120 10.34 -19.93 19.87
C GLY A 120 9.31 -19.49 18.82
N LEU A 121 9.75 -19.00 17.65
CA LEU A 121 8.85 -18.67 16.54
C LEU A 121 8.23 -19.89 15.87
N LYS A 122 8.97 -21.02 15.80
CA LYS A 122 8.43 -22.28 15.28
C LYS A 122 7.38 -22.86 16.22
N ASP A 123 7.59 -22.75 17.53
CA ASP A 123 6.66 -23.22 18.54
C ASP A 123 5.37 -22.38 18.57
N ALA A 124 5.47 -21.04 18.41
CA ALA A 124 4.33 -20.14 18.36
C ALA A 124 3.47 -20.32 17.08
N VAL A 125 4.08 -20.60 15.93
CA VAL A 125 3.37 -20.90 14.67
C VAL A 125 2.64 -22.24 14.72
N SER A 126 3.12 -23.18 15.52
CA SER A 126 2.52 -24.50 15.68
C SER A 126 1.38 -24.53 16.72
N ASP A 127 1.10 -23.41 17.41
CA ASP A 127 0.04 -23.35 18.42
C ASP A 127 -1.36 -23.30 17.73
N PRO A 128 -2.22 -24.31 17.94
CA PRO A 128 -3.55 -24.37 17.33
C PRO A 128 -4.47 -23.20 17.75
N LYS A 129 -4.19 -22.51 18.85
CA LYS A 129 -4.97 -21.34 19.29
C LYS A 129 -4.75 -20.11 18.40
N VAL A 130 -3.56 -19.97 17.82
CA VAL A 130 -3.24 -18.86 16.90
C VAL A 130 -4.08 -19.00 15.63
N TRP A 131 -4.18 -20.22 15.11
CA TRP A 131 -5.01 -20.51 13.93
C TRP A 131 -6.51 -20.31 14.19
N ALA A 132 -6.99 -20.63 15.40
CA ALA A 132 -8.38 -20.36 15.78
C ALA A 132 -8.71 -18.86 15.81
N LEU A 133 -7.79 -18.01 16.30
CA LEU A 133 -7.98 -16.55 16.32
C LEU A 133 -7.93 -15.94 14.91
N VAL A 134 -7.04 -16.42 14.04
CA VAL A 134 -6.96 -15.97 12.64
C VAL A 134 -8.23 -16.35 11.87
N LEU A 135 -8.77 -17.56 12.09
CA LEU A 135 -10.02 -18.00 11.47
C LEU A 135 -11.24 -17.22 11.97
N LEU A 136 -11.25 -16.82 13.25
CA LEU A 136 -12.33 -15.99 13.83
C LEU A 136 -12.31 -14.53 13.36
N GLN A 137 -11.16 -14.01 12.89
CA GLN A 137 -11.09 -12.68 12.27
C GLN A 137 -11.40 -12.68 10.76
N ALA A 138 -11.53 -13.88 10.16
CA ALA A 138 -11.81 -14.06 8.74
C ALA A 138 -13.31 -14.28 8.42
N TYR A 139 -14.18 -14.25 9.43
CA TYR A 139 -15.64 -14.35 9.32
C TYR A 139 -16.30 -13.12 9.97
#